data_AF-A0A355TCJ4-F1
#
_entry.id   AF-A0A355TCJ4-F1
#
_cell.length_a   1.000
_cell.length_b   1.000
_cell.length_c   1.000
_cell.angle_alpha   90.00
_cell.angle_beta   90.00
_cell.angle_gamma   90.00
#
_symmetry.space_group_name_H-M   'P 1'
#
loop_
_entity.id
_entity.type
_entity.pdbx_description
1 polymer ?
#
loop_
_entity_poly.entity_id
_entity_poly.type
_entity_poly.pdbx_seq_one_letter_code
_entity_poly.pdbx_strand_id
1 'polypeptide(L)'
;EPTPFGLHDLKLAVAAVKEIKMPFGIVINRTNAPNTQTHVFCQEENCTLLGEIPNDRRIAEAYAKGQTLVDALPEYRDLFSKITKKIMKNGKRK
;
A
#
# COMPACT_ATOMS: atom_id res chain seq x y z
N GLU A 1 3.25 -6.20 -3.10
CA GLU A 1 4.27 -5.89 -4.14
C GLU A 1 3.68 -6.26 -5.50
N PRO A 2 3.91 -5.51 -6.58
CA PRO A 2 3.29 -5.76 -7.88
C PRO A 2 3.96 -6.93 -8.64
N THR A 3 4.00 -8.10 -8.02
CA THR A 3 4.47 -9.36 -8.59
C THR A 3 3.29 -10.30 -8.81
N PRO A 4 3.42 -11.34 -9.66
CA PRO A 4 2.35 -12.34 -9.84
C PRO A 4 1.92 -13.01 -8.53
N PHE A 5 2.87 -13.36 -7.66
CA PHE A 5 2.59 -13.92 -6.34
C PHE A 5 1.90 -12.90 -5.42
N GLY A 6 2.41 -11.67 -5.36
CA GLY A 6 1.79 -10.62 -4.57
C GLY A 6 0.35 -10.29 -5.02
N LEU A 7 0.06 -10.40 -6.32
CA LEU A 7 -1.29 -10.26 -6.85
C LEU A 7 -2.19 -11.44 -6.47
N HIS A 8 -1.67 -12.67 -6.49
CA HIS A 8 -2.42 -13.84 -6.03
C HIS A 8 -2.83 -13.70 -4.56
N ASP A 9 -1.88 -13.36 -3.69
CA ASP A 9 -2.13 -13.17 -2.26
C ASP A 9 -3.12 -12.02 -2.03
N LEU A 10 -2.98 -10.93 -2.79
CA LEU A 10 -3.91 -9.80 -2.72
C LEU A 10 -5.35 -10.22 -3.08
N LYS A 11 -5.53 -11.03 -4.12
CA LYS A 11 -6.86 -11.54 -4.52
C LYS A 11 -7.52 -12.31 -3.39
N LEU A 12 -6.77 -13.21 -2.74
CA LEU A 12 -7.27 -13.99 -1.59
C LEU A 12 -7.61 -13.08 -0.40
N ALA A 13 -6.74 -12.13 -0.08
CA ALA A 13 -6.97 -11.20 1.02
C ALA A 13 -8.20 -10.32 0.78
N VAL A 14 -8.37 -9.79 -0.44
CA VAL A 14 -9.54 -8.97 -0.83
C VAL A 14 -10.83 -9.79 -0.74
N ALA A 15 -10.84 -11.03 -1.23
CA ALA A 15 -12.00 -11.90 -1.10
C ALA A 15 -12.37 -12.12 0.38
N ALA A 16 -11.39 -12.44 1.23
CA ALA A 16 -11.63 -12.68 2.65
C ALA A 16 -12.18 -11.43 3.39
N VAL A 17 -11.63 -10.24 3.15
CA VAL A 17 -12.11 -9.02 3.83
C VAL A 17 -13.48 -8.56 3.33
N LYS A 18 -13.83 -8.85 2.08
CA LYS A 18 -15.17 -8.57 1.51
C LYS A 18 -16.25 -9.42 2.20
N GLU A 19 -15.97 -10.69 2.51
CA GLU A 19 -16.91 -11.58 3.23
C GLU A 19 -17.31 -11.02 4.60
N ILE A 20 -16.35 -10.48 5.36
CA ILE A 20 -16.59 -9.91 6.69
C ILE A 20 -17.10 -8.45 6.66
N LYS A 21 -17.32 -7.88 5.47
CA LYS A 21 -17.89 -6.54 5.24
C LYS A 21 -17.16 -5.40 5.98
N MET A 22 -15.85 -5.54 6.18
CA MET A 22 -15.05 -4.49 6.81
C MET A 22 -14.55 -3.47 5.77
N PRO A 23 -14.54 -2.17 6.09
CA PRO A 23 -13.82 -1.18 5.28
C PRO A 23 -12.33 -1.51 5.23
N PHE A 24 -11.74 -1.50 4.04
CA PHE A 24 -10.31 -1.73 3.84
C PHE A 24 -9.73 -0.81 2.76
N GLY A 25 -8.40 -0.75 2.70
CA GLY A 25 -7.66 -0.05 1.67
C GLY A 25 -6.34 -0.75 1.39
N ILE A 26 -5.78 -0.51 0.20
CA ILE A 26 -4.58 -1.17 -0.29
C ILE A 26 -3.43 -0.17 -0.31
N VAL A 27 -2.23 -0.62 0.08
CA VAL A 27 -0.97 0.07 -0.18
C VAL A 27 -0.11 -0.85 -1.04
N ILE A 28 0.36 -0.37 -2.19
CA ILE A 28 1.25 -1.15 -3.06
C ILE A 28 2.69 -0.81 -2.68
N ASN A 29 3.42 -1.79 -2.14
CA ASN A 29 4.84 -1.65 -1.82
C ASN A 29 5.73 -2.03 -3.02
N ARG A 30 6.93 -1.44 -3.09
CA ARG A 30 7.97 -1.69 -4.10
C ARG A 30 7.48 -1.51 -5.53
N THR A 31 6.89 -0.35 -5.83
CA THR A 31 6.36 -0.04 -7.17
C THR A 31 7.06 1.17 -7.79
N ASN A 32 7.63 1.00 -8.99
CA ASN A 32 8.23 2.08 -9.76
C ASN A 32 7.49 2.34 -11.09
N ALA A 33 6.45 1.56 -11.37
CA ALA A 33 5.73 1.61 -12.64
C ALA A 33 4.21 1.69 -12.37
N PRO A 34 3.50 2.63 -13.01
CA PRO A 34 2.06 2.65 -12.98
C PRO A 34 1.48 1.47 -13.79
N ASN A 35 0.18 1.22 -13.65
CA ASN A 35 -0.59 0.29 -14.51
C ASN A 35 -0.12 -1.18 -14.49
N THR A 36 0.48 -1.64 -13.39
CA THR A 36 0.74 -3.08 -13.22
C THR A 36 -0.59 -3.84 -13.09
N GLN A 37 -0.55 -5.17 -13.24
CA GLN A 37 -1.73 -6.03 -13.03
C GLN A 37 -2.36 -5.84 -11.64
N THR A 38 -1.57 -5.46 -10.64
CA THR A 38 -2.07 -5.11 -9.30
C THR A 38 -2.91 -3.84 -9.32
N HIS A 39 -2.52 -2.82 -10.08
CA HIS A 39 -3.30 -1.59 -10.22
C HIS A 39 -4.62 -1.86 -10.94
N VAL A 40 -4.57 -2.61 -12.04
CA VAL A 40 -5.75 -3.02 -12.82
C VAL A 40 -6.73 -3.78 -11.91
N PHE A 41 -6.24 -4.77 -11.18
CA PHE A 41 -7.06 -5.53 -10.24
C PHE A 41 -7.71 -4.64 -9.16
N CYS A 42 -6.95 -3.69 -8.58
CA CYS A 42 -7.50 -2.77 -7.59
C CYS A 42 -8.64 -1.90 -8.18
N GLN A 43 -8.51 -1.49 -9.44
CA GLN A 43 -9.55 -0.73 -10.14
C GLN A 43 -10.78 -1.59 -10.42
N GLU A 44 -10.61 -2.78 -10.99
CA GLU A 44 -11.69 -3.72 -11.31
C GLU A 44 -12.50 -4.11 -10.06
N GLU A 45 -11.81 -4.37 -8.95
CA GLU A 45 -12.45 -4.75 -7.68
C GLU A 45 -12.97 -3.58 -6.85
N ASN A 46 -12.89 -2.34 -7.37
CA ASN A 46 -13.24 -1.09 -6.69
C ASN A 46 -12.54 -0.93 -5.32
N CYS A 47 -11.30 -1.39 -5.21
CA CYS A 47 -10.51 -1.28 -4.00
C CYS A 47 -9.88 0.11 -3.87
N THR A 48 -9.94 0.67 -2.66
CA THR A 48 -9.35 2.00 -2.41
C THR A 48 -7.83 1.91 -2.29
N LEU A 49 -7.11 2.50 -3.25
CA LEU A 49 -5.65 2.64 -3.17
C LEU A 49 -5.26 3.82 -2.27
N LEU A 50 -4.70 3.49 -1.10
CA LEU A 50 -4.25 4.46 -0.11
C LEU A 50 -2.93 5.12 -0.53
N GLY A 51 -2.02 4.36 -1.13
CA GLY A 51 -0.78 4.91 -1.64
C GLY A 51 0.17 3.85 -2.16
N GLU A 52 1.32 4.31 -2.60
CA GLU A 52 2.35 3.51 -3.24
C GLU A 52 3.71 3.83 -2.62
N ILE A 53 4.47 2.80 -2.24
CA ILE A 53 5.83 2.94 -1.72
C ILE A 53 6.78 2.51 -2.85
N PRO A 54 7.70 3.37 -3.29
CA PRO A 54 8.61 3.05 -4.38
C PRO A 54 9.59 1.94 -4.01
N ASN A 55 10.09 1.25 -5.02
CA ASN A 55 11.19 0.32 -4.85
C ASN A 55 12.51 1.10 -4.80
N ASP A 56 12.84 1.57 -3.59
CA ASP A 56 14.04 2.34 -3.28
C ASP A 56 14.94 1.55 -2.31
N ARG A 57 16.16 1.25 -2.74
CA ARG A 57 17.12 0.45 -1.96
C ARG A 57 17.47 1.11 -0.62
N ARG A 58 17.41 2.44 -0.53
CA ARG A 58 17.69 3.18 0.70
C ARG A 58 16.71 2.82 1.83
N ILE A 59 15.48 2.43 1.48
CA ILE A 59 14.47 1.93 2.43
C ILE A 59 14.95 0.64 3.09
N ALA A 60 15.46 -0.31 2.30
CA ALA A 60 15.96 -1.58 2.80
C ALA A 60 17.22 -1.40 3.65
N GLU A 61 18.12 -0.50 3.25
CA GLU A 61 19.33 -0.16 4.00
C GLU A 61 19.00 0.47 5.37
N ALA A 62 18.06 1.41 5.42
CA ALA A 62 17.60 2.03 6.67
C ALA A 62 16.96 1.00 7.61
N TYR A 63 16.08 0.15 7.07
CA TYR A 63 15.44 -0.94 7.83
C TYR A 63 16.48 -1.92 8.40
N ALA A 64 17.48 -2.32 7.60
CA ALA A 64 18.55 -3.22 8.05
C ALA A 64 19.42 -2.62 9.18
N LYS A 65 19.48 -1.30 9.29
CA LYS A 65 20.14 -0.57 10.39
C LYS A 65 19.25 -0.35 11.61
N GLY A 66 18.01 -0.87 11.61
CA GLY A 66 17.06 -0.70 12.70
C GLY A 66 16.49 0.72 12.80
N GLN A 67 16.58 1.52 11.75
CA GLN A 67 16.07 2.89 11.74
C GLN A 67 14.64 2.93 11.22
N THR A 68 13.84 3.89 11.72
CA THR A 68 12.54 4.15 11.10
C THR A 68 12.74 4.85 9.75
N LEU A 69 11.87 4.52 8.79
CA LEU A 69 11.98 5.06 7.44
C LEU A 69 11.85 6.60 7.40
N VAL A 70 10.96 7.17 8.21
CA VAL A 70 10.71 8.62 8.25
C VAL A 70 11.85 9.41 8.90
N ASP A 71 12.64 8.78 9.76
CA ASP A 71 13.82 9.40 10.36
C ASP A 71 15.05 9.27 9.45
N ALA A 72 15.23 8.11 8.81
CA ALA A 72 16.35 7.86 7.90
C ALA A 72 16.18 8.56 6.54
N LEU A 73 14.96 8.65 6.03
CA LEU A 73 14.62 9.25 4.73
C LEU A 73 13.42 10.22 4.90
N PRO A 74 13.66 11.44 5.41
CA PRO A 74 12.60 12.41 5.72
C PRO A 74 11.70 12.75 4.53
N GLU A 75 12.18 12.60 3.29
CA GLU A 75 11.37 12.80 2.08
C GLU A 75 10.13 11.89 2.00
N TYR A 76 10.15 10.74 2.70
CA TYR A 76 9.00 9.83 2.75
C TYR A 76 7.92 10.26 3.76
N ARG A 77 8.17 11.27 4.61
CA ARG A 77 7.18 11.74 5.59
C ARG A 77 5.87 12.16 4.93
N ASP A 78 5.96 12.88 3.82
CA ASP A 78 4.79 13.34 3.08
C ASP A 78 3.97 12.18 2.49
N LEU A 79 4.64 11.12 2.02
CA LEU A 79 3.98 9.92 1.52
C LEU A 79 3.14 9.27 2.63
N PHE A 80 3.75 8.99 3.78
CA PHE A 80 3.04 8.36 4.90
C PHE A 80 1.96 9.29 5.48
N SER A 81 2.20 10.59 5.53
CA SER A 81 1.19 11.58 5.93
C SER A 81 -0.05 11.53 5.03
N LYS A 82 0.13 11.44 3.70
CA LYS A 82 -0.97 11.29 2.74
C LYS A 82 -1.73 9.97 2.92
N ILE A 83 -1.02 8.86 3.15
CA ILE A 83 -1.61 7.55 3.42
C ILE A 83 -2.46 7.61 4.70
N THR A 84 -1.90 8.12 5.81
CA THR A 84 -2.61 8.25 7.09
C THR A 84 -3.84 9.13 6.98
N LYS A 85 -3.76 10.27 6.26
CA LYS A 85 -4.92 11.14 6.00
C LYS A 85 -6.05 10.39 5.28
N LYS A 86 -5.72 9.57 4.27
CA LYS A 86 -6.71 8.73 3.57
C LYS A 86 -7.32 7.68 4.48
N ILE A 87 -6.51 7.01 5.31
CA ILE A 87 -6.99 6.03 6.30
C ILE A 87 -7.98 6.71 7.25
N MET A 88 -7.62 7.86 7.83
CA MET A 88 -8.48 8.59 8.77
C MET A 88 -9.78 9.10 8.12
N LYS A 89 -9.75 9.46 6.83
CA LYS A 89 -10.95 9.86 6.08
C LYS A 89 -11.88 8.67 5.84
N ASN A 90 -11.32 7.51 5.51
CA ASN A 90 -12.09 6.32 5.13
C ASN A 90 -12.60 5.53 6.35
N GLY A 91 -11.86 5.52 7.46
CA GLY A 91 -12.24 4.87 8.71
C GLY A 91 -13.29 5.61 9.55
N LYS A 92 -13.63 6.85 9.20
CA LYS A 92 -14.63 7.68 9.89
C LYS A 92 -16.06 7.56 9.35
N ARG A 93 -16.31 6.70 8.36
CA ARG A 93 -17.69 6.39 7.93
C ARG A 93 -18.34 5.45 8.95
N LYS A 94 -18.96 6.04 9.97
CA LYS A 94 -20.13 5.48 10.67
C LYS A 94 -21.36 6.21 10.19
#